data_AF-A0A8S1N916-F1
#
_entry.id   AF-A0A8S1N916-F1
#
_cell.length_a   1.000
_cell.length_b   1.000
_cell.length_c   1.000
_cell.angle_alpha   90.00
_cell.angle_beta   90.00
_cell.angle_gamma   90.00
#
_symmetry.space_group_name_H-M   'P 1'
#
loop_
_entity.id
_entity.type
_entity.pdbx_description
1 polymer ?
#
loop_
_entity_poly.entity_id
_entity_poly.type
_entity_poly.pdbx_seq_one_letter_code
_entity_poly.pdbx_strand_id
1 'polypeptide(L)'
;MYFYKKTKCCICSKDLKALKLRKSYRCKMCHQDVCKNCSENRVKLFAKPNDFVKDFNQPQRVCDNCFQDYSYYQTMICENGIRWNSRSKMQQKWIGEQERKIKMQRTISERDKEIIDKAVMTGRSDELQFNYSLREFISQCQEGYDQSYIRESIIKVLQLFVSHYPIIGYCQGINQIAIILLCVSDEEGAFHIMNHIFKSIIPPRFYSNSSGAIWIGNQAELYFLKSLLKSMNLINYDQMINFLDISGPQMLLTLMLQVLNTSSLFVTWEEMFKKNSYIPIDQAIILSLVKTTANNLDFTKQGLIDEIGKIIKYSDLLQLFSKESTYFKSFERQEEIEQYYSQISRSWINDDKQIIFRLKKITNFDTEEILLIQNEFKKYCIENRNVSINLQERQSYNSFYALSDNDHCIYQSNLHVQQSKLQKYGINKEAFLKLMESFHQNYTKYKLLDKYKYELVFQLFDENKSELLDFREFLTCLSVLLRGSFEQKLKMFFTAHTESCLKDEEFKTLLSIIIPLDLQQQEEYQQFLNRIHMSQYSYYDMLKVLQDEFVLNNEYKRERSQTSIIIVQCFSQIKNN
;
A
#
# COMPACT_ATOMS: atom_id res chain seq x y z
N MET A 1 -36.66 -18.15 5.26
CA MET A 1 -36.37 -19.58 5.48
C MET A 1 -36.06 -20.22 4.12
N TYR A 2 -34.82 -20.07 3.62
CA TYR A 2 -34.40 -20.62 2.32
C TYR A 2 -33.75 -21.99 2.54
N PHE A 3 -34.33 -23.03 1.94
CA PHE A 3 -33.82 -24.41 2.00
C PHE A 3 -32.46 -24.53 1.29
N TYR A 4 -31.36 -24.60 2.05
CA TYR A 4 -30.02 -24.96 1.56
C TYR A 4 -29.90 -26.48 1.32
N LYS A 5 -29.43 -26.94 0.14
CA LYS A 5 -29.35 -28.38 -0.21
C LYS A 5 -28.13 -28.74 -1.09
N LYS A 6 -27.23 -29.59 -0.56
CA LYS A 6 -26.17 -30.39 -1.25
C LYS A 6 -25.52 -29.77 -2.52
N THR A 7 -24.88 -28.61 -2.40
CA THR A 7 -24.31 -27.80 -3.50
C THR A 7 -22.98 -28.33 -4.08
N LYS A 8 -23.02 -29.30 -5.01
CA LYS A 8 -21.83 -29.80 -5.74
C LYS A 8 -22.01 -29.73 -7.27
N CYS A 9 -21.42 -28.71 -7.90
CA CYS A 9 -21.76 -28.22 -9.24
C CYS A 9 -20.89 -28.73 -10.40
N CYS A 10 -19.57 -28.78 -10.25
CA CYS A 10 -18.57 -29.07 -11.30
C CYS A 10 -18.65 -30.53 -11.81
N ILE A 11 -19.53 -30.77 -12.78
CA ILE A 11 -20.03 -32.09 -13.22
C ILE A 11 -20.25 -33.05 -12.03
N CYS A 12 -20.88 -32.52 -10.96
CA CYS A 12 -21.13 -33.21 -9.69
C CYS A 12 -19.90 -33.86 -8.99
N SER A 13 -18.67 -33.40 -9.28
CA SER A 13 -17.40 -33.85 -8.69
C SER A 13 -17.10 -35.35 -8.91
N LYS A 14 -17.04 -35.75 -10.20
CA LYS A 14 -16.49 -37.01 -10.74
C LYS A 14 -16.83 -38.29 -9.97
N ASP A 15 -18.05 -38.80 -10.21
CA ASP A 15 -18.29 -40.25 -10.12
C ASP A 15 -17.87 -40.95 -11.43
N LEU A 16 -17.56 -42.25 -11.34
CA LEU A 16 -17.16 -43.10 -12.45
C LEU A 16 -18.23 -44.15 -12.85
N LYS A 17 -19.30 -44.37 -12.07
CA LYS A 17 -20.39 -45.31 -12.45
C LYS A 17 -21.53 -44.66 -13.25
N ALA A 18 -21.67 -43.33 -13.23
CA ALA A 18 -22.73 -42.57 -13.93
C ALA A 18 -22.30 -41.92 -15.27
N LEU A 19 -21.13 -42.26 -15.81
CA LEU A 19 -20.53 -41.62 -17.00
C LEU A 19 -21.30 -41.81 -18.33
N LYS A 20 -22.36 -42.61 -18.38
CA LYS A 20 -23.03 -42.93 -19.65
C LYS A 20 -24.13 -41.98 -20.13
N LEU A 21 -24.64 -41.00 -19.35
CA LEU A 21 -25.88 -40.30 -19.77
C LEU A 21 -26.08 -38.81 -19.36
N ARG A 22 -25.06 -37.96 -19.18
CA ARG A 22 -25.29 -36.51 -18.97
C ARG A 22 -24.67 -35.64 -20.06
N LYS A 23 -25.52 -34.96 -20.85
CA LYS A 23 -25.10 -33.80 -21.66
C LYS A 23 -24.47 -32.76 -20.73
N SER A 24 -23.18 -32.48 -20.90
CA SER A 24 -22.51 -31.36 -20.26
C SER A 24 -22.90 -30.05 -20.95
N TYR A 25 -23.05 -28.99 -20.18
CA TYR A 25 -23.28 -27.64 -20.67
C TYR A 25 -22.15 -26.75 -20.20
N ARG A 26 -21.66 -25.91 -21.08
CA ARG A 26 -20.67 -24.89 -20.73
C ARG A 26 -21.38 -23.61 -20.29
N CYS A 27 -21.14 -23.19 -19.05
CA CYS A 27 -21.70 -21.96 -18.50
C CYS A 27 -21.30 -20.77 -19.39
N LYS A 28 -22.25 -19.92 -19.77
CA LYS A 28 -21.98 -18.76 -20.64
C LYS A 28 -21.30 -17.58 -19.93
N MET A 29 -21.18 -17.63 -18.60
CA MET A 29 -20.54 -16.59 -17.80
C MET A 29 -19.12 -17.02 -17.37
N CYS A 30 -18.98 -18.08 -16.55
CA CYS A 30 -17.67 -18.53 -16.06
C CYS A 30 -16.95 -19.57 -16.96
N HIS A 31 -17.57 -20.00 -18.05
CA HIS A 31 -17.05 -21.00 -18.99
C HIS A 31 -16.75 -22.40 -18.42
N GLN A 32 -17.17 -22.70 -17.20
CA GLN A 32 -17.05 -24.05 -16.62
C GLN A 32 -18.09 -25.02 -17.17
N ASP A 33 -17.69 -26.28 -17.30
CA ASP A 33 -18.59 -27.37 -17.65
C ASP A 33 -19.41 -27.83 -16.44
N VAL A 34 -20.71 -27.90 -16.63
CA VAL A 34 -21.69 -28.25 -15.60
C VAL A 34 -22.69 -29.26 -16.13
N CYS A 35 -23.27 -30.06 -15.22
CA CYS A 35 -24.32 -30.99 -15.61
C CYS A 35 -25.62 -30.26 -15.96
N LYS A 36 -26.57 -30.97 -16.60
CA LYS A 36 -27.88 -30.42 -16.97
C LYS A 36 -28.58 -29.74 -15.78
N ASN A 37 -28.60 -30.38 -14.62
CA ASN A 37 -29.32 -29.89 -13.44
C ASN A 37 -28.67 -28.63 -12.84
N CYS A 38 -27.33 -28.54 -12.86
CA CYS A 38 -26.59 -27.39 -12.34
C CYS A 38 -26.49 -26.21 -13.33
N SER A 39 -27.32 -26.22 -14.36
CA SER A 39 -27.34 -25.20 -15.41
C SER A 39 -28.76 -24.87 -15.88
N GLU A 40 -29.79 -25.12 -15.07
CA GLU A 40 -31.17 -24.86 -15.49
C GLU A 40 -31.49 -23.35 -15.57
N ASN A 41 -30.72 -22.54 -14.85
CA ASN A 41 -30.91 -21.11 -14.75
C ASN A 41 -30.44 -20.35 -16.00
N ARG A 42 -31.15 -19.26 -16.32
CA ARG A 42 -30.83 -18.35 -17.42
C ARG A 42 -30.82 -16.90 -16.94
N VAL A 43 -29.89 -16.10 -17.47
CA VAL A 43 -29.72 -14.68 -17.12
C VAL A 43 -29.53 -13.82 -18.38
N LYS A 44 -29.87 -12.54 -18.29
CA LYS A 44 -29.48 -11.54 -19.31
C LYS A 44 -28.01 -11.19 -19.08
N LEU A 45 -27.18 -11.32 -20.11
CA LEU A 45 -25.78 -10.89 -20.06
C LEU A 45 -25.66 -9.45 -20.56
N PHE A 46 -24.67 -8.72 -20.06
CA PHE A 46 -24.39 -7.33 -20.42
C PHE A 46 -23.03 -7.19 -21.09
N ALA A 47 -22.05 -8.02 -20.73
CA ALA A 47 -20.80 -8.06 -21.47
C ALA A 47 -20.96 -8.97 -22.70
N LYS A 48 -20.50 -8.53 -23.87
CA LYS A 48 -20.49 -9.37 -25.07
C LYS A 48 -19.71 -10.66 -24.76
N PRO A 49 -20.36 -11.83 -24.79
CA PRO A 49 -19.70 -13.07 -24.49
C PRO A 49 -18.87 -13.45 -25.70
N ASN A 50 -17.80 -14.20 -25.46
CA ASN A 50 -16.99 -14.86 -26.48
C ASN A 50 -17.88 -15.61 -27.51
N ASP A 51 -17.30 -16.09 -28.61
CA ASP A 51 -17.93 -16.79 -29.76
C ASP A 51 -18.97 -17.91 -29.43
N PHE A 52 -19.10 -18.29 -28.16
CA PHE A 52 -20.05 -19.25 -27.64
C PHE A 52 -21.49 -18.74 -27.50
N VAL A 53 -21.79 -17.44 -27.60
CA VAL A 53 -23.18 -16.92 -27.50
C VAL A 53 -23.75 -16.63 -28.88
N LYS A 54 -24.71 -17.46 -29.31
CA LYS A 54 -25.31 -17.39 -30.65
C LYS A 54 -26.32 -16.25 -30.81
N ASP A 55 -27.01 -15.89 -29.73
CA ASP A 55 -27.97 -14.79 -29.69
C ASP A 55 -27.83 -14.08 -28.35
N PHE A 56 -27.20 -12.91 -28.36
CA PHE A 56 -26.87 -12.14 -27.16
C PHE A 56 -28.10 -11.52 -26.49
N ASN A 57 -29.16 -11.24 -27.26
CA ASN A 57 -30.35 -10.59 -26.74
C ASN A 57 -31.24 -11.54 -25.93
N GLN A 58 -30.98 -12.85 -25.99
CA GLN A 58 -31.74 -13.86 -25.28
C GLN A 58 -31.11 -14.23 -23.93
N PRO A 59 -31.92 -14.67 -22.94
CA PRO A 59 -31.40 -15.19 -21.68
C PRO A 59 -30.48 -16.40 -21.88
N GLN A 60 -29.24 -16.27 -21.40
CA GLN A 60 -28.17 -17.24 -21.54
C GLN A 60 -28.13 -18.20 -20.36
N ARG A 61 -27.83 -19.47 -20.68
CA ARG A 61 -27.72 -20.53 -19.69
C ARG A 61 -26.44 -20.39 -18.86
N VAL A 62 -26.57 -20.33 -17.55
CA VAL A 62 -25.45 -20.18 -16.60
C VAL A 62 -25.48 -21.26 -15.52
N CYS A 63 -24.35 -21.47 -14.84
CA CYS A 63 -24.31 -22.40 -13.72
C CYS A 63 -24.93 -21.79 -12.45
N ASP A 64 -25.30 -22.64 -11.49
CA ASP A 64 -25.94 -22.21 -10.24
C ASP A 64 -25.12 -21.18 -9.45
N ASN A 65 -23.79 -21.34 -9.39
CA ASN A 65 -22.93 -20.37 -8.70
C ASN A 65 -22.97 -18.99 -9.40
N CYS A 66 -22.90 -18.97 -10.73
CA CYS A 66 -23.01 -17.74 -11.52
C CYS A 66 -24.39 -17.11 -11.38
N PHE A 67 -25.45 -17.93 -11.33
CA PHE A 67 -26.80 -17.45 -11.12
C PHE A 67 -27.00 -16.82 -9.74
N GLN A 68 -26.43 -17.42 -8.70
CA GLN A 68 -26.48 -16.89 -7.33
C GLN A 68 -25.74 -15.56 -7.23
N ASP A 69 -24.52 -15.50 -7.77
CA ASP A 69 -23.73 -14.28 -7.83
C ASP A 69 -24.48 -13.18 -8.62
N TYR A 70 -25.00 -13.51 -9.81
CA TYR A 70 -25.84 -12.62 -10.60
C TYR A 70 -27.03 -12.09 -9.81
N SER A 71 -27.83 -12.98 -9.21
CA SER A 71 -29.04 -12.61 -8.47
C SER A 71 -28.74 -11.68 -7.29
N TYR A 72 -27.61 -11.92 -6.61
CA TYR A 72 -27.18 -11.08 -5.50
C TYR A 72 -26.81 -9.68 -5.98
N TYR A 73 -25.91 -9.54 -6.97
CA TYR A 73 -25.51 -8.20 -7.40
C TYR A 73 -26.63 -7.46 -8.15
N GLN A 74 -27.58 -8.14 -8.79
CA GLN A 74 -28.80 -7.49 -9.29
C GLN A 74 -29.62 -6.86 -8.17
N THR A 75 -29.79 -7.59 -7.06
CA THR A 75 -30.50 -7.08 -5.88
C THR A 75 -29.76 -5.87 -5.31
N MET A 76 -28.43 -5.98 -5.17
CA MET A 76 -27.56 -4.88 -4.73
C MET A 76 -27.66 -3.64 -5.64
N ILE A 77 -27.68 -3.82 -6.97
CA ILE A 77 -27.83 -2.72 -7.92
C ILE A 77 -29.16 -2.00 -7.71
N CYS A 78 -30.27 -2.75 -7.66
CA CYS A 78 -31.61 -2.20 -7.49
C CYS A 78 -31.79 -1.48 -6.15
N GLU A 79 -31.39 -2.10 -5.04
CA GLU A 79 -31.62 -1.56 -3.69
C GLU A 79 -30.80 -0.29 -3.41
N ASN A 80 -29.56 -0.25 -3.92
CA ASN A 80 -28.64 0.85 -3.68
C ASN A 80 -28.65 1.91 -4.80
N GLY A 81 -29.33 1.67 -5.91
CA GLY A 81 -29.34 2.59 -7.06
C GLY A 81 -27.98 2.72 -7.73
N ILE A 82 -27.28 1.60 -7.91
CA ILE A 82 -25.92 1.56 -8.48
C ILE A 82 -25.98 1.83 -9.97
N ARG A 83 -25.19 2.79 -10.43
CA ARG A 83 -25.03 3.16 -11.84
C ARG A 83 -23.70 3.88 -12.01
N TRP A 84 -23.07 3.74 -13.18
CA TRP A 84 -21.83 4.42 -13.48
C TRP A 84 -21.91 5.93 -13.21
N ASN A 85 -20.91 6.44 -12.49
CA ASN A 85 -20.71 7.84 -12.13
C ASN A 85 -21.98 8.49 -11.56
N SER A 86 -22.60 7.85 -10.58
CA SER A 86 -23.83 8.30 -9.92
C SER A 86 -23.79 8.00 -8.42
N ARG A 87 -24.20 8.96 -7.55
CA ARG A 87 -24.23 8.69 -6.09
C ARG A 87 -25.28 7.64 -5.75
N SER A 88 -24.83 6.60 -5.06
CA SER A 88 -25.65 5.47 -4.64
C SER A 88 -25.82 5.43 -3.11
N LYS A 89 -26.76 4.63 -2.62
CA LYS A 89 -26.87 4.36 -1.17
C LYS A 89 -25.66 3.59 -0.63
N MET A 90 -24.94 2.86 -1.48
CA MET A 90 -23.73 2.12 -1.08
C MET A 90 -22.63 3.07 -0.64
N GLN A 91 -22.46 4.17 -1.37
CA GLN A 91 -21.50 5.23 -1.00
C GLN A 91 -21.79 5.77 0.41
N GLN A 92 -23.05 6.08 0.71
CA GLN A 92 -23.45 6.58 2.04
C GLN A 92 -23.15 5.56 3.15
N LYS A 93 -23.33 4.26 2.88
CA LYS A 93 -22.99 3.20 3.85
C LYS A 93 -21.50 3.14 4.18
N TRP A 94 -20.63 3.40 3.21
CA TRP A 94 -19.18 3.25 3.40
C TRP A 94 -18.50 4.47 4.01
N ILE A 95 -18.91 5.68 3.64
CA ILE A 95 -18.22 6.92 4.05
C ILE A 95 -19.14 7.99 4.66
N GLY A 96 -20.43 7.68 4.83
CA GLY A 96 -21.43 8.63 5.33
C GLY A 96 -21.73 9.77 4.35
N GLU A 97 -22.36 10.83 4.87
CA GLU A 97 -22.57 12.08 4.14
C GLU A 97 -21.33 12.99 4.30
N GLN A 98 -20.52 13.08 3.24
CA GLN A 98 -19.37 14.00 3.18
C GLN A 98 -19.81 15.35 2.57
N GLU A 99 -19.32 16.48 3.13
CA GLU A 99 -19.51 17.81 2.53
C GLU A 99 -18.87 17.88 1.13
N ARG A 100 -19.65 18.29 0.12
CA ARG A 100 -19.15 18.48 -1.27
C ARG A 100 -18.24 19.71 -1.40
N LYS A 101 -16.95 19.57 -1.08
CA LYS A 101 -15.95 20.65 -1.23
C LYS A 101 -14.57 20.13 -1.65
N ILE A 102 -14.50 19.24 -2.65
CA ILE A 102 -13.20 18.97 -3.26
C ILE A 102 -12.82 20.15 -4.15
N LYS A 103 -11.84 20.95 -3.71
CA LYS A 103 -11.17 21.92 -4.58
C LYS A 103 -10.22 21.18 -5.52
N MET A 104 -10.62 20.99 -6.78
CA MET A 104 -9.67 20.67 -7.87
C MET A 104 -8.78 21.89 -8.11
N GLN A 105 -7.65 21.97 -7.39
CA GLN A 105 -6.68 23.07 -7.54
C GLN A 105 -5.22 22.61 -7.64
N ARG A 106 -4.95 21.30 -7.58
CA ARG A 106 -3.57 20.80 -7.56
C ARG A 106 -3.17 20.27 -8.94
N THR A 107 -2.18 20.92 -9.55
CA THR A 107 -1.46 20.42 -10.74
C THR A 107 -0.84 19.06 -10.43
N ILE A 108 -0.85 18.15 -11.40
CA ILE A 108 -0.21 16.83 -11.32
C ILE A 108 1.13 16.83 -12.06
N SER A 109 2.04 15.93 -11.69
CA SER A 109 3.31 15.78 -12.44
C SER A 109 3.02 15.30 -13.87
N GLU A 110 3.79 15.78 -14.86
CA GLU A 110 3.63 15.35 -16.25
C GLU A 110 3.81 13.83 -16.40
N ARG A 111 4.76 13.26 -15.65
CA ARG A 111 5.00 11.81 -15.59
C ARG A 111 3.75 11.05 -15.15
N ASP A 112 3.13 11.44 -14.04
CA ASP A 112 1.94 10.74 -13.54
C ASP A 112 0.76 10.90 -14.50
N LYS A 113 0.62 12.08 -15.11
CA LYS A 113 -0.40 12.34 -16.15
C LYS A 113 -0.23 11.39 -17.34
N GLU A 114 0.98 11.27 -17.87
CA GLU A 114 1.29 10.36 -18.98
C GLU A 114 1.02 8.90 -18.62
N ILE A 115 1.38 8.47 -17.41
CA ILE A 115 1.15 7.09 -16.96
C ILE A 115 -0.35 6.81 -16.82
N ILE A 116 -1.11 7.73 -16.24
CA ILE A 116 -2.58 7.62 -16.11
C ILE A 116 -3.22 7.56 -17.50
N ASP A 117 -2.87 8.51 -18.37
CA ASP A 117 -3.41 8.57 -19.74
C ASP A 117 -3.10 7.29 -20.49
N LYS A 118 -1.86 6.78 -20.40
CA LYS A 118 -1.49 5.49 -20.99
C LYS A 118 -2.29 4.33 -20.38
N ALA A 119 -2.47 4.29 -19.06
CA ALA A 119 -3.20 3.21 -18.41
C ALA A 119 -4.69 3.19 -18.76
N VAL A 120 -5.30 4.35 -19.02
CA VAL A 120 -6.73 4.44 -19.34
C VAL A 120 -6.95 4.31 -20.85
N MET A 121 -6.17 5.01 -21.67
CA MET A 121 -6.39 5.09 -23.12
C MET A 121 -5.98 3.83 -23.87
N THR A 122 -5.04 3.02 -23.35
CA THR A 122 -4.65 1.75 -23.98
C THR A 122 -5.59 0.58 -23.64
N GLY A 123 -6.76 0.85 -23.02
CA GLY A 123 -7.76 -0.18 -22.70
C GLY A 123 -7.42 -1.09 -21.52
N ARG A 124 -6.38 -0.78 -20.73
CA ARG A 124 -6.08 -1.52 -19.47
C ARG A 124 -7.09 -1.23 -18.36
N SER A 125 -7.95 -0.25 -18.58
CA SER A 125 -9.03 0.18 -17.70
C SER A 125 -10.40 -0.16 -18.27
N ASP A 126 -10.47 -0.92 -19.38
CA ASP A 126 -11.72 -1.38 -19.95
C ASP A 126 -12.23 -2.62 -19.19
N GLU A 127 -13.54 -2.81 -19.18
CA GLU A 127 -14.29 -3.87 -18.48
C GLU A 127 -13.81 -5.29 -18.83
N LEU A 128 -13.27 -5.48 -20.03
CA LEU A 128 -12.73 -6.77 -20.48
C LEU A 128 -11.51 -7.24 -19.69
N GLN A 129 -10.80 -6.34 -18.99
CA GLN A 129 -9.65 -6.68 -18.16
C GLN A 129 -10.03 -7.30 -16.80
N PHE A 130 -11.32 -7.25 -16.45
CA PHE A 130 -11.83 -7.84 -15.22
C PHE A 130 -12.21 -9.31 -15.41
N ASN A 131 -12.27 -10.02 -14.28
CA ASN A 131 -12.74 -11.40 -14.26
C ASN A 131 -14.19 -11.50 -14.77
N TYR A 132 -14.61 -12.72 -15.09
CA TYR A 132 -15.89 -13.00 -15.75
C TYR A 132 -17.12 -12.39 -15.05
N SER A 133 -17.09 -12.26 -13.72
CA SER A 133 -18.24 -11.75 -12.95
C SER A 133 -18.21 -10.24 -12.87
N LEU A 134 -17.07 -9.65 -12.51
CA LEU A 134 -16.93 -8.19 -12.42
C LEU A 134 -17.11 -7.53 -13.78
N ARG A 135 -16.66 -8.17 -14.86
CA ARG A 135 -16.92 -7.71 -16.23
C ARG A 135 -18.41 -7.49 -16.49
N GLU A 136 -19.25 -8.48 -16.18
CA GLU A 136 -20.70 -8.35 -16.37
C GLU A 136 -21.30 -7.21 -15.52
N PHE A 137 -20.89 -7.12 -14.25
CA PHE A 137 -21.33 -6.07 -13.35
C PHE A 137 -20.94 -4.67 -13.86
N ILE A 138 -19.69 -4.49 -14.29
CA ILE A 138 -19.18 -3.21 -14.80
C ILE A 138 -19.88 -2.86 -16.12
N SER A 139 -19.99 -3.80 -17.06
CA SER A 139 -20.69 -3.59 -18.34
C SER A 139 -22.14 -3.16 -18.12
N GLN A 140 -22.83 -3.73 -17.13
CA GLN A 140 -24.18 -3.30 -16.77
C GLN A 140 -24.21 -1.88 -16.20
N CYS A 141 -23.28 -1.55 -15.30
CA CYS A 141 -23.21 -0.20 -14.72
C CYS A 141 -22.94 0.88 -15.79
N GLN A 142 -22.16 0.52 -16.81
CA GLN A 142 -21.75 1.37 -17.93
C GLN A 142 -22.74 1.37 -19.11
N GLU A 143 -23.84 0.60 -19.04
CA GLU A 143 -24.81 0.51 -20.12
C GLU A 143 -25.39 1.89 -20.48
N GLY A 144 -25.28 2.26 -21.76
CA GLY A 144 -25.78 3.53 -22.29
C GLY A 144 -24.81 4.72 -22.16
N TYR A 145 -23.60 4.52 -21.66
CA TYR A 145 -22.54 5.55 -21.64
C TYR A 145 -21.54 5.34 -22.77
N ASP A 146 -20.98 6.45 -23.28
CA ASP A 146 -19.92 6.40 -24.27
C ASP A 146 -18.56 6.08 -23.63
N GLN A 147 -17.69 5.38 -24.35
CA GLN A 147 -16.37 4.98 -23.83
C GLN A 147 -15.48 6.18 -23.50
N SER A 148 -15.61 7.30 -24.23
CA SER A 148 -14.83 8.50 -23.94
C SER A 148 -15.20 9.09 -22.57
N TYR A 149 -16.50 9.15 -22.26
CA TYR A 149 -17.01 9.63 -20.97
C TYR A 149 -16.58 8.73 -19.81
N ILE A 150 -16.65 7.41 -20.01
CA ILE A 150 -16.19 6.42 -19.02
C ILE A 150 -14.71 6.64 -18.69
N ARG A 151 -13.87 6.74 -19.72
CA ARG A 151 -12.42 6.96 -19.57
C ARG A 151 -12.10 8.31 -18.92
N GLU A 152 -12.80 9.37 -19.31
CA GLU A 152 -12.63 10.70 -18.71
C GLU A 152 -12.95 10.69 -17.21
N SER A 153 -14.03 10.02 -16.80
CA SER A 153 -14.42 9.89 -15.39
C SER A 153 -13.32 9.18 -14.57
N ILE A 154 -12.74 8.10 -15.12
CA ILE A 154 -11.63 7.37 -14.49
C ILE A 154 -10.40 8.26 -14.34
N ILE A 155 -10.03 8.99 -15.40
CA ILE A 155 -8.87 9.90 -15.39
C ILE A 155 -9.04 10.96 -14.31
N LYS A 156 -10.21 11.61 -14.21
CA LYS A 156 -10.46 12.65 -13.19
C LYS A 156 -10.24 12.13 -11.77
N VAL A 157 -10.79 10.97 -11.43
CA VAL A 157 -10.65 10.36 -10.11
C VAL A 157 -9.19 10.00 -9.80
N LEU A 158 -8.47 9.42 -10.77
CA LEU A 158 -7.06 9.06 -10.61
C LEU A 158 -6.14 10.27 -10.49
N GLN A 159 -6.33 11.29 -11.33
CA GLN A 159 -5.56 12.52 -11.27
C GLN A 159 -5.76 13.23 -9.93
N LEU A 160 -7.01 13.30 -9.47
CA LEU A 160 -7.34 13.86 -8.17
C LEU A 160 -6.66 13.06 -7.04
N PHE A 161 -6.70 11.73 -7.08
CA PHE A 161 -6.00 10.89 -6.12
C PHE A 161 -4.49 11.14 -6.07
N VAL A 162 -3.82 11.12 -7.22
CA VAL A 162 -2.37 11.33 -7.29
C VAL A 162 -1.99 12.74 -6.84
N SER A 163 -2.82 13.74 -7.12
CA SER A 163 -2.60 15.11 -6.62
C SER A 163 -2.67 15.23 -5.10
N HIS A 164 -3.44 14.36 -4.44
CA HIS A 164 -3.56 14.28 -2.98
C HIS A 164 -2.51 13.35 -2.35
N TYR A 165 -2.04 12.34 -3.07
CA TYR A 165 -1.05 11.35 -2.62
C TYR A 165 0.19 11.29 -3.52
N PRO A 166 0.96 12.38 -3.67
CA PRO A 166 2.10 12.44 -4.61
C PRO A 166 3.23 11.46 -4.28
N ILE A 167 3.37 11.07 -3.01
CA ILE A 167 4.38 10.08 -2.56
C ILE A 167 4.02 8.67 -3.04
N ILE A 168 2.72 8.34 -3.07
CA ILE A 168 2.23 7.07 -3.63
C ILE A 168 2.32 7.15 -5.16
N GLY A 169 1.90 8.27 -5.74
CA GLY A 169 1.81 8.45 -7.18
C GLY A 169 0.79 7.50 -7.82
N TYR A 170 0.91 7.27 -9.12
CA TYR A 170 0.12 6.23 -9.78
C TYR A 170 0.81 4.86 -9.66
N CYS A 171 0.12 3.90 -9.02
CA CYS A 171 0.50 2.49 -9.01
C CYS A 171 -0.48 1.68 -9.87
N GLN A 172 0.04 0.73 -10.65
CA GLN A 172 -0.79 -0.15 -11.47
C GLN A 172 -1.74 -0.98 -10.56
N GLY A 173 -3.02 -0.99 -10.90
CA GLY A 173 -4.07 -1.63 -10.09
C GLY A 173 -5.03 -0.62 -9.46
N ILE A 174 -4.57 0.60 -9.15
CA ILE A 174 -5.42 1.67 -8.57
C ILE A 174 -6.55 2.06 -9.55
N ASN A 175 -6.30 2.00 -10.86
CA ASN A 175 -7.33 2.20 -11.88
C ASN A 175 -8.50 1.21 -11.74
N GLN A 176 -8.23 -0.05 -11.38
CA GLN A 176 -9.30 -1.04 -11.18
C GLN A 176 -10.14 -0.73 -9.95
N ILE A 177 -9.50 -0.25 -8.88
CA ILE A 177 -10.21 0.24 -7.69
C ILE A 177 -11.11 1.42 -8.08
N ALA A 178 -10.57 2.42 -8.79
CA ALA A 178 -11.34 3.58 -9.24
C ALA A 178 -12.56 3.21 -10.10
N ILE A 179 -12.44 2.22 -10.99
CA ILE A 179 -13.56 1.73 -11.82
C ILE A 179 -14.69 1.16 -10.98
N ILE A 180 -14.39 0.31 -9.99
CA ILE A 180 -15.43 -0.23 -9.10
C ILE A 180 -16.05 0.87 -8.25
N LEU A 181 -15.26 1.82 -7.77
CA LEU A 181 -15.77 2.96 -7.02
C LEU A 181 -16.69 3.86 -7.85
N LEU A 182 -16.37 4.09 -9.13
CA LEU A 182 -17.23 4.79 -10.09
C LEU A 182 -18.49 4.01 -10.47
N CYS A 183 -18.52 2.68 -10.29
CA CYS A 183 -19.77 1.94 -10.43
C CYS A 183 -20.73 2.24 -9.27
N VAL A 184 -20.21 2.43 -8.06
CA VAL A 184 -21.01 2.61 -6.83
C VAL A 184 -21.14 4.06 -6.37
N SER A 185 -20.59 5.02 -7.10
CA SER A 185 -20.51 6.42 -6.70
C SER A 185 -20.35 7.36 -7.89
N ASP A 186 -20.57 8.66 -7.68
CA ASP A 186 -20.06 9.70 -8.56
C ASP A 186 -18.54 9.92 -8.36
N GLU A 187 -17.90 10.68 -9.25
CA GLU A 187 -16.46 11.01 -9.21
C GLU A 187 -15.98 11.50 -7.83
N GLU A 188 -16.70 12.45 -7.23
CA GLU A 188 -16.36 13.01 -5.93
C GLU A 188 -16.47 11.95 -4.81
N GLY A 189 -17.56 11.20 -4.78
CA GLY A 189 -17.70 10.13 -3.80
C GLY A 189 -16.69 9.00 -4.01
N ALA A 190 -16.33 8.67 -5.26
CA ALA A 190 -15.33 7.67 -5.57
C ALA A 190 -13.96 8.09 -5.03
N PHE A 191 -13.61 9.37 -5.19
CA PHE A 191 -12.42 9.92 -4.55
C PHE A 191 -12.48 9.84 -3.02
N HIS A 192 -13.59 10.21 -2.38
CA HIS A 192 -13.69 10.15 -0.93
C HIS A 192 -13.60 8.72 -0.39
N ILE A 193 -14.24 7.75 -1.06
CA ILE A 193 -14.12 6.34 -0.72
C ILE A 193 -12.66 5.90 -0.88
N MET A 194 -12.02 6.22 -2.00
CA MET A 194 -10.62 5.88 -2.24
C MET A 194 -9.70 6.51 -1.18
N ASN A 195 -9.90 7.78 -0.83
CA ASN A 195 -9.17 8.46 0.22
C ASN A 195 -9.34 7.77 1.58
N HIS A 196 -10.54 7.30 1.92
CA HIS A 196 -10.76 6.51 3.13
C HIS A 196 -10.04 5.16 3.09
N ILE A 197 -10.12 4.42 1.96
CA ILE A 197 -9.41 3.15 1.78
C ILE A 197 -7.90 3.35 2.00
N PHE A 198 -7.28 4.32 1.33
CA PHE A 198 -5.83 4.52 1.38
C PHE A 198 -5.32 5.17 2.66
N LYS A 199 -6.14 5.97 3.34
CA LYS A 199 -5.75 6.62 4.60
C LYS A 199 -6.00 5.76 5.84
N SER A 200 -7.08 4.98 5.85
CA SER A 200 -7.59 4.37 7.07
C SER A 200 -7.60 2.84 7.05
N ILE A 201 -7.67 2.22 5.87
CA ILE A 201 -7.82 0.77 5.74
C ILE A 201 -6.52 0.11 5.28
N ILE A 202 -5.89 0.62 4.23
CA ILE A 202 -4.66 0.07 3.66
C ILE A 202 -3.52 0.20 4.68
N PRO A 203 -2.70 -0.85 4.89
CA PRO A 203 -1.56 -0.80 5.79
C PRO A 203 -0.57 0.32 5.42
N PRO A 204 0.15 0.89 6.41
CA PRO A 204 1.13 1.92 6.15
C PRO A 204 2.22 1.41 5.19
N ARG A 205 2.71 2.30 4.30
CA ARG A 205 3.77 2.00 3.33
C ARG A 205 3.45 0.84 2.37
N PHE A 206 2.18 0.46 2.21
CA PHE A 206 1.80 -0.64 1.33
C PHE A 206 2.09 -0.34 -0.14
N TYR A 207 1.69 0.85 -0.61
CA TYR A 207 1.99 1.36 -1.95
C TYR A 207 3.20 2.31 -1.95
N SER A 208 4.05 2.29 -0.91
CA SER A 208 5.19 3.21 -0.86
C SER A 208 6.18 2.90 -1.97
N ASN A 209 6.62 3.94 -2.67
CA ASN A 209 7.70 3.86 -3.65
C ASN A 209 9.00 4.46 -3.08
N SER A 210 9.30 4.18 -1.80
CA SER A 210 10.52 4.65 -1.15
C SER A 210 11.77 4.16 -1.86
N SER A 211 12.76 5.04 -2.00
CA SER A 211 14.04 4.73 -2.64
C SER A 211 14.71 3.55 -1.95
N GLY A 212 14.85 2.45 -2.70
CA GLY A 212 15.52 1.23 -2.23
C GLY A 212 14.61 0.28 -1.45
N ALA A 213 13.40 0.68 -1.07
CA ALA A 213 12.43 -0.11 -0.30
C ALA A 213 11.03 -0.05 -0.93
N ILE A 214 10.95 -0.34 -2.23
CA ILE A 214 9.71 -0.30 -3.01
C ILE A 214 8.74 -1.35 -2.50
N TRP A 215 7.49 -0.94 -2.26
CA TRP A 215 6.39 -1.79 -1.78
C TRP A 215 6.71 -2.56 -0.50
N ILE A 216 7.53 -1.99 0.39
CA ILE A 216 7.95 -2.67 1.62
C ILE A 216 6.75 -3.07 2.50
N GLY A 217 5.66 -2.30 2.52
CA GLY A 217 4.44 -2.69 3.22
C GLY A 217 3.70 -3.84 2.55
N ASN A 218 3.67 -3.90 1.22
CA ASN A 218 3.13 -5.07 0.50
C ASN A 218 3.97 -6.33 0.76
N GLN A 219 5.29 -6.19 0.80
CA GLN A 219 6.21 -7.29 1.12
C GLN A 219 6.03 -7.77 2.57
N ALA A 220 5.81 -6.85 3.51
CA ALA A 220 5.47 -7.18 4.89
C ALA A 220 4.16 -7.98 4.98
N GLU A 221 3.16 -7.60 4.19
CA GLU A 221 1.89 -8.33 4.12
C GLU A 221 2.08 -9.74 3.57
N LEU A 222 2.86 -9.88 2.49
CA LEU A 222 3.20 -11.19 1.95
C LEU A 222 3.97 -12.03 2.97
N TYR A 223 4.91 -11.45 3.71
CA TYR A 223 5.63 -12.15 4.77
C TYR A 223 4.67 -12.70 5.83
N PHE A 224 3.75 -11.86 6.33
CA PHE A 224 2.73 -12.26 7.29
C PHE A 224 1.89 -13.42 6.76
N LEU A 225 1.35 -13.31 5.53
CA LEU A 225 0.54 -14.37 4.93
C LEU A 225 1.30 -15.70 4.84
N LYS A 226 2.59 -15.66 4.46
CA LYS A 226 3.44 -16.85 4.39
C LYS A 226 3.71 -17.47 5.76
N SER A 227 4.03 -16.64 6.76
CA SER A 227 4.25 -17.06 8.16
C SER A 227 3.01 -17.77 8.70
N LEU A 228 1.85 -17.17 8.47
CA LEU A 228 0.57 -17.75 8.87
C LEU A 228 0.28 -19.09 8.15
N LEU A 229 0.50 -19.18 6.84
CA LEU A 229 0.30 -20.44 6.09
C LEU A 229 1.24 -21.55 6.56
N LYS A 230 2.45 -21.19 7.00
CA LYS A 230 3.42 -22.15 7.56
C LYS A 230 2.87 -22.80 8.82
N SER A 231 2.24 -22.00 9.69
CA SER A 231 1.61 -22.49 10.93
C SER A 231 0.45 -23.46 10.67
N MET A 232 -0.20 -23.39 9.49
CA MET A 232 -1.34 -24.24 9.13
C MET A 232 -0.94 -25.64 8.62
N ASN A 233 0.36 -25.94 8.44
CA ASN A 233 0.87 -27.25 8.02
C ASN A 233 0.19 -27.83 6.77
N LEU A 234 0.01 -27.02 5.73
CA LEU A 234 -0.68 -27.44 4.50
C LEU A 234 0.24 -28.28 3.58
N ILE A 235 -0.31 -29.32 2.94
CA ILE A 235 0.45 -30.30 2.13
C ILE A 235 1.19 -29.65 0.95
N ASN A 236 0.61 -28.62 0.32
CA ASN A 236 1.18 -27.95 -0.86
C ASN A 236 1.88 -26.62 -0.51
N TYR A 237 2.42 -26.50 0.70
CA TYR A 237 2.98 -25.25 1.22
C TYR A 237 3.99 -24.60 0.26
N ASP A 238 5.02 -25.33 -0.20
CA ASP A 238 6.05 -24.75 -1.07
C ASP A 238 5.49 -24.18 -2.39
N GLN A 239 4.52 -24.88 -3.00
CA GLN A 239 3.87 -24.40 -4.22
C GLN A 239 3.01 -23.17 -3.95
N MET A 240 2.33 -23.11 -2.80
CA MET A 240 1.55 -21.95 -2.37
C MET A 240 2.41 -20.71 -2.14
N ILE A 241 3.57 -20.88 -1.50
CA ILE A 241 4.51 -19.79 -1.27
C ILE A 241 5.01 -19.23 -2.59
N ASN A 242 5.43 -20.09 -3.52
CA ASN A 242 5.86 -19.68 -4.85
C ASN A 242 4.73 -18.96 -5.63
N PHE A 243 3.49 -19.44 -5.50
CA PHE A 243 2.34 -18.77 -6.09
C PHE A 243 2.12 -17.38 -5.47
N LEU A 244 2.22 -17.23 -4.15
CA LEU A 244 2.10 -15.95 -3.46
C LEU A 244 3.22 -14.98 -3.85
N ASP A 245 4.45 -15.45 -4.07
CA ASP A 245 5.55 -14.60 -4.52
C ASP A 245 5.27 -13.96 -5.90
N ILE A 246 4.60 -14.70 -6.79
CA ILE A 246 4.33 -14.26 -8.15
C ILE A 246 3.01 -13.49 -8.24
N SER A 247 1.94 -14.04 -7.66
CA SER A 247 0.56 -13.57 -7.83
C SER A 247 0.06 -12.74 -6.65
N GLY A 248 0.68 -12.88 -5.47
CA GLY A 248 0.29 -12.16 -4.26
C GLY A 248 0.28 -10.63 -4.43
N PRO A 249 1.30 -10.00 -5.06
CA PRO A 249 1.26 -8.57 -5.35
C PRO A 249 0.02 -8.16 -6.15
N GLN A 250 -0.35 -8.92 -7.19
CA GLN A 250 -1.53 -8.63 -8.02
C GLN A 250 -2.84 -8.76 -7.22
N MET A 251 -2.93 -9.74 -6.32
CA MET A 251 -4.10 -9.94 -5.44
C MET A 251 -4.23 -8.82 -4.41
N LEU A 252 -3.11 -8.41 -3.81
CA LEU A 252 -3.03 -7.42 -2.75
C LEU A 252 -3.22 -5.97 -3.26
N LEU A 253 -2.49 -5.57 -4.32
CA LEU A 253 -2.55 -4.23 -4.89
C LEU A 253 -3.89 -3.90 -5.57
N THR A 254 -4.70 -4.91 -5.84
CA THR A 254 -6.04 -4.73 -6.42
C THR A 254 -7.15 -5.05 -5.41
N LEU A 255 -6.84 -5.23 -4.12
CA LEU A 255 -7.84 -5.54 -3.08
C LEU A 255 -8.75 -6.71 -3.48
N MET A 256 -8.15 -7.76 -4.03
CA MET A 256 -8.80 -8.99 -4.52
C MET A 256 -9.72 -8.84 -5.75
N LEU A 257 -9.69 -7.70 -6.44
CA LEU A 257 -10.51 -7.46 -7.64
C LEU A 257 -10.28 -8.46 -8.76
N GLN A 258 -9.03 -8.81 -9.08
CA GLN A 258 -8.78 -9.77 -10.17
C GLN A 258 -9.02 -11.23 -9.74
N VAL A 259 -9.37 -11.50 -8.48
CA VAL A 259 -9.67 -12.86 -7.98
C VAL A 259 -11.17 -13.05 -7.76
N LEU A 260 -11.79 -12.24 -6.90
CA LEU A 260 -13.14 -12.50 -6.40
C LEU A 260 -14.22 -12.16 -7.43
N ASN A 261 -15.27 -12.98 -7.48
CA ASN A 261 -16.51 -12.61 -8.18
C ASN A 261 -17.19 -11.43 -7.47
N THR A 262 -18.11 -10.77 -8.18
CA THR A 262 -18.76 -9.52 -7.75
C THR A 262 -19.31 -9.61 -6.33
N SER A 263 -20.16 -10.61 -6.03
CA SER A 263 -20.77 -10.73 -4.70
C SER A 263 -19.75 -10.99 -3.60
N SER A 264 -18.73 -11.81 -3.89
CA SER A 264 -17.65 -12.13 -2.96
C SER A 264 -16.74 -10.93 -2.68
N LEU A 265 -16.48 -10.10 -3.69
CA LEU A 265 -15.75 -8.87 -3.55
C LEU A 265 -16.51 -7.88 -2.66
N PHE A 266 -17.77 -7.60 -2.99
CA PHE A 266 -18.56 -6.61 -2.26
C PHE A 266 -18.75 -6.98 -0.79
N VAL A 267 -19.02 -8.25 -0.46
CA VAL A 267 -19.12 -8.67 0.95
C VAL A 267 -17.78 -8.53 1.70
N THR A 268 -16.66 -8.77 1.02
CA THR A 268 -15.33 -8.58 1.60
C THR A 268 -15.05 -7.10 1.85
N TRP A 269 -15.38 -6.24 0.89
CA TRP A 269 -15.21 -4.80 1.02
C TRP A 269 -16.15 -4.21 2.07
N GLU A 270 -17.42 -4.62 2.13
CA GLU A 270 -18.35 -4.19 3.17
C GLU A 270 -17.81 -4.51 4.58
N GLU A 271 -17.27 -5.71 4.80
CA GLU A 271 -16.63 -6.05 6.08
C GLU A 271 -15.33 -5.27 6.31
N MET A 272 -14.57 -4.99 5.26
CA MET A 272 -13.36 -4.14 5.29
C MET A 272 -13.68 -2.71 5.76
N PHE A 273 -14.74 -2.09 5.22
CA PHE A 273 -15.22 -0.77 5.66
C PHE A 273 -15.81 -0.81 7.07
N LYS A 274 -16.65 -1.80 7.37
CA LYS A 274 -17.27 -1.94 8.70
C LYS A 274 -16.25 -2.10 9.82
N LYS A 275 -15.16 -2.84 9.57
CA LYS A 275 -14.06 -3.02 10.52
C LYS A 275 -13.01 -1.92 10.44
N ASN A 276 -13.08 -1.06 9.43
CA ASN A 276 -12.04 -0.08 9.07
C ASN A 276 -10.63 -0.72 9.12
N SER A 277 -10.49 -1.88 8.46
CA SER A 277 -9.32 -2.74 8.61
C SER A 277 -9.06 -3.56 7.35
N TYR A 278 -7.78 -3.83 7.06
CA TYR A 278 -7.35 -4.67 5.95
C TYR A 278 -7.57 -6.18 6.18
N ILE A 279 -7.82 -6.61 7.42
CA ILE A 279 -7.93 -8.03 7.81
C ILE A 279 -8.90 -8.85 6.94
N PRO A 280 -10.08 -8.35 6.52
CA PRO A 280 -10.98 -9.10 5.64
C PRO A 280 -10.35 -9.49 4.30
N ILE A 281 -9.43 -8.67 3.77
CA ILE A 281 -8.67 -8.98 2.55
C ILE A 281 -7.72 -10.15 2.80
N ASP A 282 -6.95 -10.10 3.90
CA ASP A 282 -6.04 -11.18 4.29
C ASP A 282 -6.79 -12.50 4.48
N GLN A 283 -7.94 -12.45 5.16
CA GLN A 283 -8.83 -13.58 5.37
C GLN A 283 -9.37 -14.15 4.05
N ALA A 284 -9.75 -13.30 3.09
CA ALA A 284 -10.20 -13.74 1.77
C ALA A 284 -9.08 -14.40 0.96
N ILE A 285 -7.83 -13.93 1.08
CA ILE A 285 -6.65 -14.55 0.46
C ILE A 285 -6.41 -15.94 1.05
N ILE A 286 -6.38 -16.05 2.38
CA ILE A 286 -6.16 -17.34 3.05
C ILE A 286 -7.26 -18.34 2.67
N LEU A 287 -8.52 -17.92 2.70
CA LEU A 287 -9.65 -18.77 2.27
C LEU A 287 -9.45 -19.22 0.82
N SER A 288 -9.00 -18.33 -0.06
CA SER A 288 -8.72 -18.63 -1.47
C SER A 288 -7.68 -19.72 -1.63
N LEU A 289 -6.56 -19.63 -0.91
CA LEU A 289 -5.49 -20.62 -0.95
C LEU A 289 -5.93 -21.95 -0.33
N VAL A 290 -6.55 -21.92 0.86
CA VAL A 290 -7.05 -23.12 1.54
C VAL A 290 -8.07 -23.86 0.68
N LYS A 291 -9.01 -23.15 0.05
CA LYS A 291 -9.97 -23.78 -0.87
C LYS A 291 -9.34 -24.27 -2.16
N THR A 292 -8.24 -23.67 -2.61
CA THR A 292 -7.47 -24.16 -3.76
C THR A 292 -6.82 -25.51 -3.42
N THR A 293 -6.20 -25.63 -2.25
CA THR A 293 -5.67 -26.90 -1.73
C THR A 293 -6.78 -27.94 -1.55
N ALA A 294 -7.91 -27.56 -0.93
CA ALA A 294 -9.03 -28.47 -0.70
C ALA A 294 -9.67 -29.01 -1.99
N ASN A 295 -9.55 -28.27 -3.10
CA ASN A 295 -10.01 -28.70 -4.42
C ASN A 295 -8.91 -29.40 -5.24
N ASN A 296 -7.74 -29.68 -4.65
CA ASN A 296 -6.59 -30.30 -5.31
C ASN A 296 -6.17 -29.57 -6.60
N LEU A 297 -6.27 -28.24 -6.60
CA LEU A 297 -5.80 -27.43 -7.72
C LEU A 297 -4.28 -27.23 -7.62
N ASP A 298 -3.62 -27.32 -8.78
CA ASP A 298 -2.18 -27.13 -8.89
C ASP A 298 -1.83 -25.64 -8.89
N PHE A 299 -1.00 -25.23 -7.92
CA PHE A 299 -0.55 -23.85 -7.76
C PHE A 299 0.38 -23.36 -8.87
N THR A 300 0.93 -24.27 -9.68
CA THR A 300 1.81 -23.95 -10.81
C THR A 300 1.04 -23.72 -12.13
N LYS A 301 -0.27 -23.97 -12.14
CA LYS A 301 -1.09 -23.88 -13.34
C LYS A 301 -1.26 -22.43 -13.80
N GLN A 302 -1.04 -22.18 -15.10
CA GLN A 302 -1.34 -20.89 -15.71
C GLN A 302 -2.85 -20.57 -15.62
N GLY A 303 -3.17 -19.32 -15.30
CA GLY A 303 -4.57 -18.87 -15.14
C GLY A 303 -5.23 -19.33 -13.85
N LEU A 304 -4.44 -19.74 -12.84
CA LEU A 304 -4.98 -20.19 -11.56
C LEU A 304 -5.85 -19.14 -10.87
N ILE A 305 -5.48 -17.86 -10.94
CA ILE A 305 -6.28 -16.75 -10.36
C ILE A 305 -7.74 -16.81 -10.80
N ASP A 306 -7.99 -17.04 -12.10
CA ASP A 306 -9.34 -17.15 -12.63
C ASP A 306 -10.08 -18.39 -12.11
N GLU A 307 -9.36 -19.50 -11.90
CA GLU A 307 -9.95 -20.72 -11.32
C GLU A 307 -10.27 -20.54 -9.83
N ILE A 308 -9.41 -19.83 -9.08
CA ILE A 308 -9.65 -19.44 -7.69
C ILE A 308 -10.94 -18.63 -7.60
N GLY A 309 -11.12 -17.62 -8.46
CA GLY A 309 -12.33 -16.80 -8.49
C GLY A 309 -13.62 -17.59 -8.71
N LYS A 310 -13.55 -18.70 -9.46
CA LYS A 310 -14.71 -19.56 -9.75
C LYS A 310 -15.07 -20.50 -8.58
N ILE A 311 -14.13 -20.81 -7.69
CA ILE A 311 -14.38 -21.70 -6.53
C ILE A 311 -14.83 -20.95 -5.28
N ILE A 312 -14.46 -19.68 -5.14
CA ILE A 312 -14.83 -18.85 -3.99
C ILE A 312 -16.25 -18.34 -4.13
N LYS A 313 -17.07 -18.56 -3.10
CA LYS A 313 -18.48 -18.19 -3.09
C LYS A 313 -18.74 -17.16 -2.01
N TYR A 314 -19.72 -16.29 -2.28
CA TYR A 314 -20.26 -15.32 -1.33
C TYR A 314 -20.60 -15.95 0.04
N SER A 315 -21.23 -17.13 0.04
CA SER A 315 -21.60 -17.84 1.28
C SER A 315 -20.39 -18.24 2.14
N ASP A 316 -19.25 -18.52 1.50
CA ASP A 316 -18.04 -18.94 2.19
C ASP A 316 -17.44 -17.78 2.99
N LEU A 317 -17.42 -16.60 2.37
CA LEU A 317 -16.92 -15.36 2.96
C LEU A 317 -17.86 -14.83 4.04
N LEU A 318 -19.18 -14.87 3.83
CA LEU A 318 -20.13 -14.56 4.90
C LEU A 318 -19.91 -15.42 6.14
N GLN A 319 -19.76 -16.73 5.95
CA GLN A 319 -19.51 -17.65 7.05
C GLN A 319 -18.16 -17.34 7.73
N LEU A 320 -17.14 -16.99 6.95
CA LEU A 320 -15.83 -16.61 7.44
C LEU A 320 -15.90 -15.35 8.32
N PHE A 321 -16.58 -14.31 7.86
CA PHE A 321 -16.67 -13.02 8.54
C PHE A 321 -17.63 -13.02 9.72
N SER A 322 -18.59 -13.95 9.77
CA SER A 322 -19.48 -14.15 10.92
C SER A 322 -18.77 -14.66 12.19
N LYS A 323 -17.57 -15.22 12.04
CA LYS A 323 -16.75 -15.75 13.14
C LYS A 323 -15.70 -14.71 13.54
N GLU A 324 -15.62 -14.41 14.83
CA GLU A 324 -14.56 -13.54 15.35
C GLU A 324 -13.19 -14.22 15.21
N SER A 325 -12.17 -13.44 14.83
CA SER A 325 -10.76 -13.88 14.75
C SER A 325 -10.49 -15.15 13.92
N THR A 326 -11.19 -15.33 12.79
CA THR A 326 -10.92 -16.49 11.93
C THR A 326 -9.51 -16.43 11.34
N TYR A 327 -8.78 -17.54 11.47
CA TYR A 327 -7.36 -17.77 11.12
C TYR A 327 -6.32 -17.11 12.03
N PHE A 328 -6.51 -15.86 12.43
CA PHE A 328 -5.55 -15.12 13.25
C PHE A 328 -6.23 -13.99 14.03
N LYS A 329 -5.56 -13.53 15.09
CA LYS A 329 -5.96 -12.34 15.86
C LYS A 329 -5.25 -11.09 15.32
N SER A 330 -5.86 -9.92 15.50
CA SER A 330 -5.32 -8.64 15.01
C SER A 330 -3.90 -8.35 15.53
N PHE A 331 -3.59 -8.71 16.78
CA PHE A 331 -2.27 -8.49 17.36
C PHE A 331 -1.19 -9.40 16.74
N GLU A 332 -1.53 -10.65 16.40
CA GLU A 332 -0.59 -11.61 15.78
C GLU A 332 -0.10 -11.09 14.43
N ARG A 333 -1.03 -10.51 13.66
CA ARG A 333 -0.71 -9.83 12.39
C ARG A 333 0.23 -8.65 12.60
N GLN A 334 -0.02 -7.82 13.60
CA GLN A 334 0.83 -6.65 13.88
C GLN A 334 2.25 -7.09 14.27
N GLU A 335 2.37 -8.11 15.12
CA GLU A 335 3.65 -8.63 15.56
C GLU A 335 4.50 -9.14 14.38
N GLU A 336 3.93 -9.97 13.50
CA GLU A 336 4.61 -10.51 12.32
C GLU A 336 5.07 -9.42 11.34
N ILE A 337 4.24 -8.39 11.13
CA ILE A 337 4.57 -7.25 10.28
C ILE A 337 5.72 -6.43 10.88
N GLU A 338 5.70 -6.17 12.19
CA GLU A 338 6.77 -5.45 12.88
C GLU A 338 8.08 -6.26 12.89
N GLN A 339 8.00 -7.58 13.08
CA GLN A 339 9.14 -8.48 12.96
C GLN A 339 9.79 -8.38 11.57
N TYR A 340 8.98 -8.40 10.50
CA TYR A 340 9.48 -8.22 9.15
C TYR A 340 10.25 -6.91 8.97
N TYR A 341 9.66 -5.78 9.40
CA TYR A 341 10.34 -4.48 9.29
C TYR A 341 11.64 -4.43 10.09
N SER A 342 11.69 -5.03 11.27
CA SER A 342 12.93 -5.11 12.07
C SER A 342 14.00 -5.95 11.36
N GLN A 343 13.64 -7.09 10.78
CA GLN A 343 14.56 -7.94 10.02
C GLN A 343 15.14 -7.19 8.80
N ILE A 344 14.29 -6.48 8.05
CA ILE A 344 14.73 -5.67 6.92
C ILE A 344 15.67 -4.54 7.38
N SER A 345 15.33 -3.84 8.46
CA SER A 345 16.15 -2.75 9.01
C SER A 345 17.57 -3.21 9.37
N ARG A 346 17.68 -4.41 9.95
CA ARG A 346 18.99 -5.05 10.22
C ARG A 346 19.73 -5.46 8.97
N SER A 347 19.02 -5.95 7.97
CA SER A 347 19.63 -6.47 6.74
C SER A 347 20.44 -5.42 6.00
N TRP A 348 20.05 -4.14 6.06
CA TRP A 348 20.74 -3.03 5.39
C TRP A 348 22.21 -2.86 5.78
N ILE A 349 22.63 -3.48 6.89
CA ILE A 349 23.97 -3.39 7.45
C ILE A 349 24.84 -4.59 7.08
N ASN A 350 24.23 -5.63 6.50
CA ASN A 350 24.95 -6.81 6.08
C ASN A 350 25.84 -6.50 4.87
N ASP A 351 27.01 -7.13 4.84
CA ASP A 351 27.99 -7.03 3.76
C ASP A 351 27.58 -7.92 2.55
N ASP A 352 26.34 -7.75 2.09
CA ASP A 352 25.76 -8.50 0.98
C ASP A 352 25.85 -7.70 -0.33
N LYS A 353 26.32 -8.34 -1.41
CA LYS A 353 26.50 -7.71 -2.73
C LYS A 353 25.20 -7.11 -3.30
N GLN A 354 24.05 -7.75 -3.09
CA GLN A 354 22.75 -7.26 -3.55
C GLN A 354 22.31 -6.03 -2.75
N ILE A 355 22.57 -6.02 -1.44
CA ILE A 355 22.23 -4.90 -0.56
C ILE A 355 23.08 -3.69 -0.92
N ILE A 356 24.39 -3.86 -1.05
CA ILE A 356 25.31 -2.81 -1.50
C ILE A 356 24.89 -2.29 -2.88
N PHE A 357 24.55 -3.17 -3.83
CA PHE A 357 24.07 -2.75 -5.14
C PHE A 357 22.79 -1.90 -5.07
N ARG A 358 21.83 -2.26 -4.20
CA ARG A 358 20.62 -1.45 -3.96
C ARG A 358 20.97 -0.10 -3.35
N LEU A 359 21.86 -0.05 -2.37
CA LEU A 359 22.29 1.19 -1.72
C LEU A 359 23.01 2.13 -2.70
N LYS A 360 23.85 1.59 -3.60
CA LYS A 360 24.50 2.37 -4.68
C LYS A 360 23.52 2.92 -5.71
N LYS A 361 22.36 2.29 -5.91
CA LYS A 361 21.33 2.81 -6.82
C LYS A 361 20.58 4.02 -6.24
N ILE A 362 20.54 4.15 -4.92
CA ILE A 362 19.78 5.18 -4.23
C ILE A 362 20.66 6.27 -3.62
N THR A 363 21.97 6.05 -3.59
CA THR A 363 22.95 6.98 -3.04
C THR A 363 24.12 7.19 -3.99
N ASN A 364 24.79 8.32 -3.84
CA ASN A 364 25.95 8.71 -4.63
C ASN A 364 27.26 8.18 -4.01
N PHE A 365 27.22 7.12 -3.20
CA PHE A 365 28.37 6.52 -2.54
C PHE A 365 28.87 5.27 -3.28
N ASP A 366 30.19 5.06 -3.28
CA ASP A 366 30.78 3.83 -3.80
C ASP A 366 30.72 2.68 -2.78
N THR A 367 31.21 1.51 -3.19
CA THR A 367 31.15 0.31 -2.35
C THR A 367 32.01 0.43 -1.08
N GLU A 368 33.18 1.03 -1.17
CA GLU A 368 34.09 1.16 -0.02
C GLU A 368 33.53 2.16 1.00
N GLU A 369 32.99 3.27 0.50
CA GLU A 369 32.35 4.29 1.32
C GLU A 369 31.14 3.72 2.07
N ILE A 370 30.30 2.94 1.38
CA ILE A 370 29.14 2.30 2.01
C ILE A 370 29.58 1.36 3.14
N LEU A 371 30.58 0.51 2.93
CA LEU A 371 31.08 -0.41 3.95
C LEU A 371 31.65 0.32 5.18
N LEU A 372 32.37 1.42 4.96
CA LEU A 372 32.88 2.26 6.05
C LEU A 372 31.75 2.91 6.85
N ILE A 373 30.75 3.47 6.16
CA ILE A 373 29.58 4.07 6.82
C ILE A 373 28.78 2.99 7.57
N GLN A 374 28.64 1.78 7.02
CA GLN A 374 28.02 0.64 7.73
C GLN A 374 28.76 0.34 9.03
N ASN A 375 30.09 0.32 9.01
CA ASN A 375 30.91 0.04 10.19
C ASN A 375 30.81 1.14 11.25
N GLU A 376 30.79 2.41 10.87
CA GLU A 376 30.55 3.51 11.81
C GLU A 376 29.12 3.47 12.36
N PHE A 377 28.12 3.27 11.50
CA PHE A 377 26.72 3.24 11.91
C PHE A 377 26.44 2.13 12.92
N LYS A 378 27.02 0.93 12.74
CA LYS A 378 26.93 -0.20 13.68
C LYS A 378 27.27 0.20 15.13
N LYS A 379 28.20 1.14 15.34
CA LYS A 379 28.63 1.58 16.69
C LYS A 379 27.55 2.35 17.45
N TYR A 380 26.62 2.98 16.73
CA TYR A 380 25.57 3.82 17.28
C TYR A 380 24.19 3.15 17.27
N CYS A 381 24.08 1.98 16.64
CA CYS A 381 22.86 1.19 16.64
C CYS A 381 22.44 0.81 18.06
N ILE A 382 21.17 1.06 18.38
CA ILE A 382 20.60 0.52 19.61
C ILE A 382 20.29 -0.95 19.36
N GLU A 383 21.13 -1.85 19.87
CA GLU A 383 20.72 -3.22 20.16
C GLU A 383 20.08 -3.21 21.55
N ASN A 384 18.77 -3.03 21.65
CA ASN A 384 18.07 -3.31 22.92
C ASN A 384 18.12 -4.83 23.18
N ARG A 385 19.25 -5.31 23.71
CA ARG A 385 19.35 -6.58 24.43
C ARG A 385 19.12 -6.25 25.91
N ASN A 386 17.92 -6.56 26.39
CA ASN A 386 17.47 -6.45 27.79
C ASN A 386 16.98 -5.05 28.21
N VAL A 387 15.67 -4.90 28.31
CA VAL A 387 15.08 -3.84 29.13
C VAL A 387 14.95 -4.39 30.55
N SER A 388 16.00 -4.22 31.37
CA SER A 388 15.93 -4.48 32.81
C SER A 388 14.79 -3.64 33.41
N ILE A 389 13.70 -4.29 33.79
CA ILE A 389 12.57 -3.61 34.43
C ILE A 389 12.99 -3.26 35.85
N ASN A 390 12.96 -1.96 36.18
CA ASN A 390 13.14 -1.47 37.54
C ASN A 390 11.95 -1.94 38.39
N LEU A 391 12.21 -2.75 39.43
CA LEU A 391 11.22 -3.41 40.29
C LEU A 391 10.45 -2.46 41.24
N GLN A 392 10.46 -1.14 41.00
CA GLN A 392 9.92 -0.15 41.95
C GLN A 392 8.49 0.33 41.68
N GLU A 393 7.89 0.04 40.52
CA GLU A 393 6.48 0.39 40.24
C GLU A 393 5.46 -0.66 40.74
N ARG A 394 5.89 -1.64 41.55
CA ARG A 394 4.99 -2.65 42.14
C ARG A 394 4.18 -2.17 43.35
N GLN A 395 4.46 -1.00 43.91
CA GLN A 395 3.89 -0.62 45.22
C GLN A 395 2.70 0.34 45.18
N SER A 396 2.27 0.79 44.01
CA SER A 396 1.15 1.73 43.90
C SER A 396 -0.03 1.16 43.11
N TYR A 397 -0.46 -0.09 43.32
CA TYR A 397 -1.79 -0.55 42.87
C TYR A 397 -2.31 -1.81 43.61
N ASN A 398 -2.01 -1.94 44.91
CA ASN A 398 -2.68 -2.94 45.77
C ASN A 398 -4.04 -2.47 46.33
N SER A 399 -4.60 -1.40 45.76
CA SER A 399 -5.92 -0.90 46.15
C SER A 399 -6.78 -0.72 44.90
N PHE A 400 -7.45 -1.80 44.47
CA PHE A 400 -8.85 -1.86 44.04
C PHE A 400 -9.10 -3.24 43.44
N TYR A 401 -9.53 -4.17 44.29
CA TYR A 401 -10.11 -5.45 43.84
C TYR A 401 -11.48 -5.18 43.23
N ALA A 402 -11.59 -5.32 41.90
CA ALA A 402 -12.75 -5.83 41.15
C ALA A 402 -12.52 -5.57 39.65
N LEU A 403 -11.79 -6.47 38.97
CA LEU A 403 -11.67 -6.48 37.52
C LEU A 403 -12.22 -7.81 36.99
N SER A 404 -12.97 -7.75 35.90
CA SER A 404 -13.60 -8.90 35.25
C SER A 404 -12.57 -9.74 34.49
N ASP A 405 -12.88 -11.00 34.15
CA ASP A 405 -11.96 -11.89 33.39
C ASP A 405 -11.47 -11.27 32.07
N ASN A 406 -12.25 -10.35 31.46
CA ASN A 406 -11.85 -9.60 30.28
C ASN A 406 -10.72 -8.60 30.55
N ASP A 407 -10.73 -7.95 31.71
CA ASP A 407 -9.70 -6.99 32.10
C ASP A 407 -8.38 -7.69 32.44
N HIS A 408 -8.46 -8.94 32.93
CA HIS A 408 -7.30 -9.80 33.15
C HIS A 408 -6.62 -10.22 31.84
N CYS A 409 -7.41 -10.44 30.77
CA CYS A 409 -6.92 -10.74 29.43
C CYS A 409 -6.28 -9.50 28.76
N ILE A 410 -6.87 -8.32 28.95
CA ILE A 410 -6.30 -7.04 28.50
C ILE A 410 -5.00 -6.74 29.26
N TYR A 411 -4.95 -6.98 30.56
CA TYR A 411 -3.75 -6.78 31.36
C TYR A 411 -2.64 -7.80 31.03
N GLN A 412 -2.99 -9.08 30.82
CA GLN A 412 -2.04 -10.07 30.30
C GLN A 412 -1.56 -9.69 28.90
N SER A 413 -2.43 -9.17 28.03
CA SER A 413 -2.03 -8.66 26.72
C SER A 413 -1.10 -7.46 26.85
N ASN A 414 -1.33 -6.54 27.80
CA ASN A 414 -0.47 -5.38 28.06
C ASN A 414 0.88 -5.78 28.72
N LEU A 415 0.89 -6.81 29.56
CA LEU A 415 2.11 -7.42 30.11
C LEU A 415 2.89 -8.19 29.04
N HIS A 416 2.21 -8.84 28.09
CA HIS A 416 2.84 -9.50 26.95
C HIS A 416 3.37 -8.47 25.94
N VAL A 417 2.66 -7.36 25.73
CA VAL A 417 3.11 -6.15 25.00
C VAL A 417 4.38 -5.56 25.64
N GLN A 418 4.59 -5.73 26.95
CA GLN A 418 5.85 -5.37 27.60
C GLN A 418 6.96 -6.44 27.52
N GLN A 419 6.62 -7.69 27.22
CA GLN A 419 7.55 -8.82 27.12
C GLN A 419 8.09 -9.03 25.70
N SER A 420 7.30 -8.78 24.66
CA SER A 420 7.76 -8.76 23.26
C SER A 420 8.29 -7.39 22.87
N LYS A 421 9.34 -6.93 23.56
CA LYS A 421 10.05 -5.70 23.14
C LYS A 421 10.92 -6.00 21.93
N LEU A 422 10.25 -6.24 20.80
CA LEU A 422 10.77 -6.44 19.44
C LEU A 422 11.96 -5.50 19.23
N GLN A 423 13.15 -6.07 19.07
CA GLN A 423 14.38 -5.30 19.01
C GLN A 423 14.37 -4.47 17.72
N LYS A 424 13.88 -3.24 17.81
CA LYS A 424 13.98 -2.26 16.73
C LYS A 424 15.46 -1.95 16.51
N TYR A 425 15.87 -1.82 15.25
CA TYR A 425 17.27 -1.68 14.88
C TYR A 425 17.46 -0.42 14.05
N GLY A 426 18.31 0.48 14.55
CA GLY A 426 18.57 1.76 13.94
C GLY A 426 19.27 2.69 14.94
N ILE A 427 19.46 3.94 14.51
CA ILE A 427 19.98 5.01 15.37
C ILE A 427 18.84 5.91 15.81
N ASN A 428 18.80 6.25 17.10
CA ASN A 428 17.83 7.24 17.60
C ASN A 428 18.29 8.66 17.27
N LYS A 429 17.40 9.62 17.54
CA LYS A 429 17.64 11.05 17.34
C LYS A 429 18.95 11.54 17.99
N GLU A 430 19.24 11.14 19.23
CA GLU A 430 20.45 11.57 19.93
C GLU A 430 21.73 11.01 19.30
N ALA A 431 21.72 9.73 18.91
CA ALA A 431 22.83 9.10 18.23
C ALA A 431 23.08 9.74 16.86
N PHE A 432 22.01 10.04 16.12
CA PHE A 432 22.09 10.79 14.87
C PHE A 432 22.72 12.17 15.08
N LEU A 433 22.26 12.94 16.08
CA LEU A 433 22.85 14.26 16.37
C LEU A 433 24.33 14.17 16.75
N LYS A 434 24.73 13.21 17.58
CA LYS A 434 26.15 12.98 17.93
C LYS A 434 27.00 12.65 16.70
N LEU A 435 26.45 11.85 15.78
CA LEU A 435 27.11 11.49 14.54
C LEU A 435 27.23 12.72 13.62
N MET A 436 26.21 13.58 13.55
CA MET A 436 26.30 14.85 12.83
C MET A 436 27.28 15.83 13.52
N GLU A 437 27.33 15.87 14.84
CA GLU A 437 28.30 16.67 15.61
C GLU A 437 29.75 16.22 15.36
N SER A 438 30.02 14.91 15.26
CA SER A 438 31.36 14.39 14.96
C SER A 438 31.81 14.77 13.55
N PHE A 439 30.89 14.76 12.58
CA PHE A 439 31.17 15.27 11.24
C PHE A 439 31.41 16.79 11.21
N HIS A 440 30.76 17.58 12.08
CA HIS A 440 30.90 19.05 12.11
C HIS A 440 32.15 19.54 12.84
N GLN A 441 32.48 18.96 13.99
CA GLN A 441 33.56 19.47 14.87
C GLN A 441 34.96 19.25 14.29
N ASN A 442 35.14 18.26 13.41
CA ASN A 442 36.41 18.03 12.70
C ASN A 442 36.78 19.19 11.74
N TYR A 443 35.82 20.05 11.36
CA TYR A 443 36.01 21.07 10.32
C TYR A 443 35.89 22.52 10.82
N THR A 444 34.94 22.82 11.71
CA THR A 444 34.80 24.18 12.25
C THR A 444 35.26 24.23 13.69
N LYS A 445 36.43 24.80 13.95
CA LYS A 445 36.96 24.92 15.33
C LYS A 445 36.10 25.81 16.25
N TYR A 446 35.11 26.52 15.70
CA TYR A 446 34.31 27.55 16.37
C TYR A 446 32.82 27.62 15.95
N LYS A 447 32.18 26.53 15.48
CA LYS A 447 30.70 26.52 15.30
C LYS A 447 30.03 25.28 15.90
N LEU A 448 29.07 25.52 16.79
CA LEU A 448 28.16 24.48 17.32
C LEU A 448 27.21 24.00 16.21
N LEU A 449 26.93 22.70 16.22
CA LEU A 449 25.84 22.12 15.43
C LEU A 449 24.53 22.79 15.85
N ASP A 450 23.80 23.34 14.88
CA ASP A 450 22.42 23.79 15.12
C ASP A 450 21.52 22.55 15.27
N LYS A 451 21.34 22.11 16.52
CA LYS A 451 20.63 20.86 16.82
C LYS A 451 19.23 20.86 16.20
N TYR A 452 18.48 21.95 16.36
CA TYR A 452 17.11 22.07 15.87
C TYR A 452 16.98 21.76 14.37
N LYS A 453 17.91 22.26 13.55
CA LYS A 453 17.95 21.97 12.11
C LYS A 453 18.11 20.49 11.80
N TYR A 454 19.01 19.80 12.50
CA TYR A 454 19.28 18.38 12.28
C TYR A 454 18.21 17.48 12.91
N GLU A 455 17.49 17.95 13.93
CA GLU A 455 16.30 17.26 14.44
C GLU A 455 15.19 17.21 13.39
N LEU A 456 14.96 18.31 12.67
CA LEU A 456 14.00 18.34 11.58
C LEU A 456 14.41 17.42 10.43
N VAL A 457 15.71 17.36 10.11
CA VAL A 457 16.25 16.39 9.13
C VAL A 457 16.01 14.96 9.59
N PHE A 458 16.24 14.64 10.86
CA PHE A 458 15.96 13.30 11.41
C PHE A 458 14.48 12.93 11.22
N GLN A 459 13.57 13.82 11.62
CA GLN A 459 12.12 13.61 11.49
C GLN A 459 11.67 13.43 10.05
N LEU A 460 12.34 14.09 9.09
CA LEU A 460 12.08 13.89 7.67
C LEU A 460 12.48 12.48 7.23
N PHE A 461 13.67 12.01 7.60
CA PHE A 461 14.17 10.70 7.13
C PHE A 461 13.61 9.48 7.87
N ASP A 462 12.95 9.68 9.00
CA ASP A 462 12.20 8.64 9.73
C ASP A 462 10.89 8.33 8.99
N GLU A 463 11.00 7.70 7.81
CA GLU A 463 9.87 7.44 6.91
C GLU A 463 8.74 6.62 7.58
N ASN A 464 9.11 5.76 8.53
CA ASN A 464 8.19 4.89 9.25
C ASN A 464 7.74 5.46 10.61
N LYS A 465 8.21 6.67 10.98
CA LYS A 465 7.95 7.32 12.28
C LYS A 465 8.26 6.40 13.46
N SER A 466 9.33 5.61 13.33
CA SER A 466 9.73 4.66 14.36
C SER A 466 10.57 5.28 15.47
N GLU A 467 10.90 6.57 15.34
CA GLU A 467 11.87 7.31 16.14
C GLU A 467 13.30 6.77 16.02
N LEU A 468 13.54 5.98 14.97
CA LEU A 468 14.81 5.36 14.62
C LEU A 468 15.02 5.49 13.11
N LEU A 469 16.24 5.82 12.70
CA LEU A 469 16.65 5.69 11.30
C LEU A 469 17.28 4.33 11.09
N ASP A 470 16.80 3.58 10.10
CA ASP A 470 17.54 2.43 9.59
C ASP A 470 18.75 2.91 8.76
N PHE A 471 19.65 1.97 8.40
CA PHE A 471 20.86 2.34 7.66
C PHE A 471 20.56 2.91 6.27
N ARG A 472 19.49 2.45 5.60
CA ARG A 472 19.09 2.95 4.28
C ARG A 472 18.64 4.40 4.39
N GLU A 473 17.79 4.71 5.36
CA GLU A 473 17.29 6.06 5.63
C GLU A 473 18.43 7.00 5.97
N PHE A 474 19.32 6.58 6.87
CA PHE A 474 20.50 7.33 7.25
C PHE A 474 21.48 7.56 6.07
N LEU A 475 21.78 6.51 5.29
CA LEU A 475 22.69 6.64 4.15
C LEU A 475 22.08 7.53 3.06
N THR A 476 20.77 7.43 2.83
CA THR A 476 20.06 8.32 1.88
C THR A 476 20.11 9.77 2.37
N CYS A 477 19.93 10.00 3.68
CA CYS A 477 20.10 11.30 4.32
C CYS A 477 21.49 11.88 4.07
N LEU A 478 22.54 11.11 4.37
CA LEU A 478 23.91 11.53 4.10
C LEU A 478 24.16 11.77 2.61
N SER A 479 23.66 10.91 1.73
CA SER A 479 23.87 11.08 0.29
C SER A 479 23.28 12.39 -0.22
N VAL A 480 22.07 12.73 0.20
CA VAL A 480 21.40 13.95 -0.25
C VAL A 480 22.06 15.19 0.36
N LEU A 481 22.33 15.20 1.67
CA LEU A 481 22.99 16.32 2.33
C LEU A 481 24.38 16.61 1.75
N LEU A 482 25.15 15.55 1.46
CA LEU A 482 26.57 15.64 1.15
C LEU A 482 26.88 15.56 -0.34
N ARG A 483 25.99 15.03 -1.20
CA ARG A 483 26.22 14.91 -2.65
C ARG A 483 25.00 15.18 -3.51
N GLY A 484 23.88 15.59 -2.91
CA GLY A 484 22.65 15.89 -3.65
C GLY A 484 22.71 17.24 -4.38
N SER A 485 22.09 17.31 -5.56
CA SER A 485 21.80 18.59 -6.23
C SER A 485 20.84 19.43 -5.38
N PHE A 486 20.72 20.73 -5.69
CA PHE A 486 19.76 21.60 -5.00
C PHE A 486 18.33 21.06 -5.17
N GLU A 487 17.98 20.61 -6.38
CA GLU A 487 16.73 19.90 -6.65
C GLU A 487 16.55 18.67 -5.76
N GLN A 488 17.55 17.79 -5.66
CA GLN A 488 17.43 16.58 -4.84
C GLN A 488 17.27 16.91 -3.35
N LYS A 489 17.97 17.93 -2.86
CA LYS A 489 17.87 18.39 -1.46
C LYS A 489 16.53 19.06 -1.16
N LEU A 490 15.98 19.84 -2.10
CA LEU A 490 14.62 20.38 -1.97
C LEU A 490 13.58 19.26 -2.04
N LYS A 491 13.74 18.34 -2.99
CA LYS A 491 12.86 17.18 -3.19
C LYS A 491 12.72 16.36 -1.93
N MET A 492 13.84 16.13 -1.25
CA MET A 492 13.93 15.46 0.04
C MET A 492 12.96 16.03 1.08
N PHE A 493 12.83 17.35 1.20
CA PHE A 493 11.93 17.95 2.20
C PHE A 493 10.47 17.55 2.03
N PHE A 494 10.06 17.25 0.80
CA PHE A 494 8.66 16.94 0.48
C PHE A 494 8.41 15.44 0.26
N THR A 495 9.40 14.66 -0.17
CA THR A 495 9.26 13.20 -0.29
C THR A 495 9.23 12.50 1.06
N ALA A 496 9.87 13.09 2.06
CA ALA A 496 9.96 12.53 3.40
C ALA A 496 8.82 13.00 4.33
N HIS A 497 8.12 14.09 3.97
CA HIS A 497 7.04 14.64 4.78
C HIS A 497 5.68 13.99 4.45
N THR A 498 5.18 13.17 5.38
CA THR A 498 3.90 12.45 5.21
C THR A 498 2.66 13.36 5.08
N GLU A 499 2.70 14.61 5.53
CA GLU A 499 1.56 15.54 5.47
C GLU A 499 1.42 16.24 4.10
N SER A 500 2.24 15.86 3.11
CA SER A 500 2.31 16.36 1.71
C SER A 500 2.71 17.83 1.53
N CYS A 501 2.61 18.63 2.59
CA CYS A 501 2.92 20.05 2.62
C CYS A 501 3.67 20.41 3.91
N LEU A 502 4.58 21.40 3.85
CA LEU A 502 5.40 21.91 4.95
C LEU A 502 4.91 23.29 5.41
N LYS A 503 5.03 23.61 6.70
CA LYS A 503 4.78 24.97 7.20
C LYS A 503 5.92 25.92 6.81
N ASP A 504 5.65 27.22 6.77
CA ASP A 504 6.64 28.22 6.38
C ASP A 504 7.91 28.21 7.24
N GLU A 505 7.76 28.11 8.57
CA GLU A 505 8.89 28.05 9.49
C GLU A 505 9.77 26.81 9.25
N GLU A 506 9.15 25.65 9.03
CA GLU A 506 9.86 24.40 8.72
C GLU A 506 10.58 24.51 7.38
N PHE A 507 9.90 25.00 6.35
CA PHE A 507 10.47 25.14 5.01
C PHE A 507 11.65 26.12 4.97
N LYS A 508 11.54 27.28 5.64
CA LYS A 508 12.63 28.25 5.76
C LYS A 508 13.82 27.68 6.54
N THR A 509 13.55 26.96 7.63
CA THR A 509 14.59 26.28 8.42
C THR A 509 15.35 25.29 7.55
N LEU A 510 14.63 24.46 6.80
CA LEU A 510 15.17 23.48 5.88
C LEU A 510 15.97 24.13 4.72
N LEU A 511 15.45 25.19 4.10
CA LEU A 511 16.18 25.98 3.10
C LEU A 511 17.51 26.52 3.63
N SER A 512 17.54 26.97 4.89
CA SER A 512 18.76 27.47 5.54
C SER A 512 19.82 26.38 5.79
N ILE A 513 19.46 25.10 5.70
CA ILE A 513 20.41 23.97 5.76
C ILE A 513 21.09 23.78 4.39
N ILE A 514 20.34 23.95 3.30
CA ILE A 514 20.85 23.75 1.94
C ILE A 514 21.64 24.96 1.44
N ILE A 515 21.19 26.16 1.75
CA ILE A 515 21.76 27.41 1.23
C ILE A 515 22.94 27.82 2.14
N PRO A 516 24.15 28.03 1.61
CA PRO A 516 25.30 28.48 2.39
C PRO A 516 25.06 29.80 3.13
N LEU A 517 25.62 29.94 4.33
CA LEU A 517 25.51 31.14 5.17
C LEU A 517 25.94 32.44 4.45
N ASP A 518 26.96 32.37 3.61
CA ASP A 518 27.46 33.54 2.88
C ASP A 518 26.42 34.09 1.89
N LEU A 519 25.60 33.21 1.30
CA LEU A 519 24.48 33.61 0.44
C LEU A 519 23.29 34.09 1.28
N GLN A 520 23.09 33.53 2.49
CA GLN A 520 22.01 33.95 3.38
C GLN A 520 22.15 35.41 3.85
N GLN A 521 23.37 35.95 3.83
CA GLN A 521 23.67 37.33 4.23
C GLN A 521 23.43 38.36 3.11
N GLN A 522 23.14 37.92 1.88
CA GLN A 522 22.89 38.81 0.75
C GLN A 522 21.45 39.31 0.73
N GLU A 523 21.22 40.56 0.30
CA GLU A 523 19.87 41.11 0.12
C GLU A 523 19.03 40.28 -0.86
N GLU A 524 19.67 39.70 -1.88
CA GLU A 524 19.02 38.85 -2.88
C GLU A 524 18.35 37.61 -2.24
N TYR A 525 18.92 37.08 -1.15
CA TYR A 525 18.31 35.97 -0.40
C TYR A 525 17.03 36.39 0.34
N GLN A 526 17.01 37.59 0.92
CA GLN A 526 15.80 38.13 1.55
C GLN A 526 14.69 38.40 0.51
N GLN A 527 15.07 38.91 -0.66
CA GLN A 527 14.14 39.07 -1.78
C GLN A 527 13.61 37.72 -2.27
N PHE A 528 14.47 36.70 -2.37
CA PHE A 528 14.07 35.33 -2.70
C PHE A 528 13.05 34.77 -1.70
N LEU A 529 13.31 34.87 -0.40
CA LEU A 529 12.37 34.40 0.63
C LEU A 529 11.00 35.08 0.54
N ASN A 530 10.96 36.37 0.20
CA ASN A 530 9.72 37.10 0.00
C ASN A 530 8.96 36.66 -1.26
N ARG A 531 9.67 36.36 -2.37
CA ARG A 531 9.05 35.90 -3.62
C ARG A 531 8.39 34.53 -3.47
N ILE A 532 9.02 33.62 -2.72
CA ILE A 532 8.53 32.25 -2.55
C ILE A 532 7.52 32.11 -1.39
N HIS A 533 7.26 33.17 -0.64
CA HIS A 533 6.51 33.10 0.62
C HIS A 533 5.11 32.51 0.46
N MET A 534 4.84 31.42 1.19
CA MET A 534 3.52 30.79 1.30
C MET A 534 3.27 30.35 2.75
N SER A 535 2.01 30.30 3.18
CA SER A 535 1.66 29.79 4.52
C SER A 535 1.99 28.30 4.68
N GLN A 536 1.87 27.55 3.58
CA GLN A 536 2.21 26.14 3.47
C GLN A 536 2.77 25.88 2.07
N TYR A 537 3.79 25.03 1.99
CA TYR A 537 4.47 24.67 0.75
C TYR A 537 4.11 23.23 0.41
N SER A 538 3.69 22.94 -0.81
CA SER A 538 3.51 21.56 -1.31
C SER A 538 4.71 21.10 -2.15
N TYR A 539 4.76 19.81 -2.49
CA TYR A 539 5.73 19.29 -3.47
C TYR A 539 5.70 20.07 -4.80
N TYR A 540 4.56 20.61 -5.22
CA TYR A 540 4.45 21.39 -6.46
C TYR A 540 4.98 22.82 -6.30
N ASP A 541 4.87 23.41 -5.12
CA ASP A 541 5.44 24.74 -4.86
C ASP A 541 6.97 24.68 -4.86
N MET A 542 7.55 23.53 -4.52
CA MET A 542 8.97 23.25 -4.75
C MET A 542 9.38 23.45 -6.21
N LEU A 543 8.56 23.00 -7.18
CA LEU A 543 8.88 23.16 -8.61
C LEU A 543 8.96 24.64 -9.00
N LYS A 544 8.14 25.50 -8.39
CA LYS A 544 8.22 26.95 -8.59
C LYS A 544 9.48 27.53 -7.95
N VAL A 545 9.84 27.05 -6.75
CA VAL A 545 11.10 27.44 -6.08
C VAL A 545 12.32 27.07 -6.92
N LEU A 546 12.30 25.90 -7.58
CA LEU A 546 13.37 25.46 -8.47
C LEU A 546 13.53 26.35 -9.72
N GLN A 547 12.45 27.00 -10.15
CA GLN A 547 12.46 27.91 -11.29
C GLN A 547 12.82 29.36 -10.92
N ASP A 548 13.00 29.69 -9.63
CA ASP A 548 13.36 31.05 -9.22
C ASP A 548 14.78 31.40 -9.66
N GLU A 549 14.97 32.63 -10.13
CA GLU A 549 16.26 33.14 -10.61
C GLU A 549 17.37 33.00 -9.58
N PHE A 550 17.08 33.21 -8.29
CA PHE A 550 18.08 33.05 -7.23
C PHE A 550 18.60 31.61 -7.14
N VAL A 551 17.74 30.63 -7.41
CA VAL A 551 18.12 29.21 -7.43
C VAL A 551 18.96 28.90 -8.66
N LEU A 552 18.45 29.25 -9.85
CA LEU A 552 19.12 28.99 -11.13
C LEU A 552 20.50 29.64 -11.22
N ASN A 553 20.64 30.89 -10.75
CA ASN A 553 21.90 31.63 -10.80
C ASN A 553 22.97 31.10 -9.84
N ASN A 554 22.57 30.36 -8.81
CA ASN A 554 23.46 29.88 -7.76
C ASN A 554 23.63 28.35 -7.76
N GLU A 555 22.90 27.61 -8.59
CA GLU A 555 22.94 26.14 -8.64
C GLU A 555 24.37 25.62 -8.90
N TYR A 556 25.07 26.20 -9.90
CA TYR A 556 26.46 25.86 -10.22
C TYR A 556 27.47 26.17 -9.08
N LYS A 557 27.19 27.18 -8.24
CA LYS A 557 28.02 27.49 -7.06
C LYS A 557 27.71 26.55 -5.87
N ARG A 558 26.50 26.00 -5.81
CA ARG A 558 25.99 25.13 -4.72
C ARG A 558 26.37 23.67 -4.88
N GLU A 559 26.64 23.17 -6.10
CA GLU A 559 27.17 21.81 -6.30
C GLU A 559 28.54 21.60 -5.62
N ARG A 560 29.25 22.69 -5.30
CA ARG A 560 30.42 22.73 -4.40
C ARG A 560 30.09 23.20 -2.99
N SER A 561 28.92 22.84 -2.45
CA SER A 561 28.55 23.28 -1.09
C SER A 561 29.63 22.89 -0.09
N GLN A 562 29.96 23.80 0.84
CA GLN A 562 30.90 23.52 1.93
C GLN A 562 30.52 22.20 2.63
N THR A 563 29.24 21.93 2.89
CA THR A 563 28.75 20.69 3.52
C THR A 563 29.18 19.41 2.78
N SER A 564 29.18 19.42 1.45
CA SER A 564 29.64 18.32 0.60
C SER A 564 31.16 18.09 0.69
N ILE A 565 31.93 19.18 0.67
CA ILE A 565 33.40 19.15 0.77
C ILE A 565 33.83 18.73 2.18
N ILE A 566 33.14 19.24 3.21
CA ILE A 566 33.41 19.03 4.64
C ILE A 566 33.38 17.55 5.00
N ILE A 567 32.35 16.83 4.58
CA ILE A 567 32.16 15.46 5.06
C ILE A 567 32.80 14.43 4.12
N VAL A 568 33.01 14.75 2.82
CA VAL A 568 33.96 13.99 1.98
C VAL A 568 35.38 14.01 2.56
N GLN A 569 35.82 15.14 3.14
CA GLN A 569 37.11 15.23 3.84
C GLN A 569 37.08 14.50 5.21
N CYS A 570 35.97 14.54 5.95
CA CYS A 570 35.82 13.70 7.16
C CYS A 570 35.86 12.20 6.84
N PHE A 571 35.30 11.76 5.71
CA PHE A 571 35.41 10.37 5.25
C PHE A 571 36.85 9.95 4.96
N SER A 572 37.68 10.87 4.43
CA SER A 572 39.10 10.61 4.24
C SER A 572 39.88 10.45 5.55
N GLN A 573 39.42 11.06 6.65
CA GLN A 573 40.00 10.88 7.98
C GLN A 573 39.49 9.61 8.68
N ILE A 574 38.23 9.22 8.47
CA ILE A 574 37.69 7.91 8.92
C ILE A 574 38.38 6.75 8.18
N LYS A 575 38.77 6.93 6.91
CA LYS A 575 39.60 5.95 6.16
C LYS A 575 41.02 5.80 6.72
N ASN A 576 41.53 6.80 7.44
CA ASN A 576 42.93 6.87 7.89
C ASN A 576 43.12 6.60 9.41
N ASN A 577 42.03 6.43 10.16
CA ASN A 577 42.01 5.99 11.56
C ASN A 577 41.38 4.59 11.64
#